data_AF-A0A966TWL0-F1
#
_entry.id   AF-A0A966TWL0-F1
#
_cell.length_a   1.000
_cell.length_b   1.000
_cell.length_c   1.000
_cell.angle_alpha   90.00
_cell.angle_beta   90.00
_cell.angle_gamma   90.00
#
_symmetry.space_group_name_H-M   'P 1'
#
loop_
_entity.id
_entity.type
_entity.pdbx_description
1 polymer ?
#
loop_
_entity_poly.entity_id
_entity_poly.type
_entity_poly.pdbx_seq_one_letter_code
_entity_poly.pdbx_strand_id
1 'polypeptide(L)' 'MVERRLLLAGAAALMAEPAAAAGLGDFSLTRLEGGALPLAEFAGRVVLVVNTASFCGYTHQYAALQALHDR' A
#
# COMPACT_ATOMS: atom_id res chain seq x y z
N MET A 1 25.16 53.56 2.05
CA MET A 1 26.10 52.60 1.46
C MET A 1 26.41 51.51 2.49
N VAL A 2 25.58 50.47 2.55
CA VAL A 2 25.92 49.19 3.17
C VAL A 2 25.24 48.13 2.30
N GLU A 3 25.98 47.63 1.33
CA GLU A 3 25.58 46.52 0.46
C GLU A 3 25.54 45.24 1.29
N ARG A 4 24.35 44.81 1.72
CA ARG A 4 24.20 43.47 2.31
C ARG A 4 23.94 42.46 1.21
N ARG A 5 25.07 42.12 0.59
CA ARG A 5 25.35 40.95 -0.27
C ARG A 5 24.27 39.87 -0.20
N LEU A 6 23.68 39.67 -1.37
CA LEU A 6 23.00 38.47 -1.82
C LEU A 6 23.84 37.22 -1.46
N LEU A 7 23.38 36.41 -0.51
CA LEU A 7 23.89 35.05 -0.32
C LEU A 7 22.83 34.10 -0.87
N LEU A 8 23.03 33.67 -2.12
CA LEU A 8 22.42 32.46 -2.66
C LEU A 8 22.95 31.27 -1.84
N ALA A 9 22.19 30.83 -0.84
CA ALA A 9 22.35 29.48 -0.31
C ALA A 9 21.60 28.52 -1.24
N GLY A 10 22.36 27.66 -1.91
CA GLY A 10 21.92 26.81 -3.01
C GLY A 10 20.66 26.01 -2.71
N ALA A 11 19.79 25.94 -3.71
CA ALA A 11 18.78 24.89 -3.80
C ALA A 11 19.52 23.54 -3.84
N ALA A 12 19.60 22.86 -2.71
CA ALA A 12 19.83 21.42 -2.70
C ALA A 12 18.65 20.83 -3.47
N ALA A 13 18.91 20.40 -4.70
CA ALA A 13 17.93 19.71 -5.50
C ALA A 13 17.43 18.52 -4.68
N LEU A 14 16.13 18.54 -4.37
CA LEU A 14 15.40 17.42 -3.80
C LEU A 14 15.39 16.34 -4.89
N MET A 15 16.45 15.55 -4.96
CA MET A 15 16.46 14.34 -5.77
C MET A 15 15.51 13.38 -5.08
N ALA A 16 14.31 13.24 -5.64
CA ALA A 16 13.44 12.14 -5.28
C ALA A 16 14.15 10.86 -5.74
N GLU A 17 14.71 10.09 -4.80
CA GLU A 17 15.11 8.72 -5.09
C GLU A 17 13.88 7.99 -5.64
N PRO A 18 14.04 7.20 -6.71
CA PRO A 18 12.96 6.36 -7.16
C PRO A 18 12.67 5.39 -6.02
N ALA A 19 11.51 5.54 -5.38
CA ALA A 19 11.02 4.49 -4.49
C ALA A 19 10.95 3.24 -5.37
N ALA A 20 11.82 2.26 -5.09
CA ALA A 20 11.68 0.94 -5.66
C ALA A 20 10.22 0.54 -5.45
N ALA A 21 9.53 0.17 -6.54
CA ALA A 21 8.11 -0.12 -6.47
C ALA A 21 7.90 -1.17 -5.38
N ALA A 22 7.23 -0.79 -4.29
CA ALA A 22 7.01 -1.67 -3.17
C ALA A 22 6.23 -2.88 -3.65
N GLY A 23 6.77 -4.07 -3.40
CA GLY A 23 6.11 -5.33 -3.67
C GLY A 23 5.00 -5.55 -2.65
N LEU A 24 4.02 -6.39 -2.99
CA LEU A 24 2.97 -6.78 -2.05
C LEU A 24 3.56 -7.29 -0.72
N GLY A 25 4.70 -7.98 -0.77
CA GLY A 25 5.37 -8.54 0.41
C GLY A 25 5.96 -7.52 1.39
N ASP A 26 6.12 -6.25 1.00
CA ASP A 26 6.67 -5.21 1.86
C ASP A 26 5.65 -4.68 2.88
N PHE A 27 4.39 -5.10 2.76
CA PHE A 27 3.28 -4.63 3.58
C PHE A 27 2.86 -5.65 4.64
N SER A 28 2.34 -5.14 5.75
CA SER A 28 1.62 -5.92 6.75
C SER A 28 0.28 -5.27 7.04
N LEU A 29 -0.77 -6.08 7.10
CA LEU A 29 -2.12 -5.64 7.48
C LEU A 29 -2.46 -6.13 8.88
N THR A 30 -3.57 -5.68 9.44
CA THR A 30 -4.12 -6.24 10.68
C THR A 30 -5.15 -7.32 10.32
N ARG A 31 -5.09 -8.48 10.97
CA ARG A 31 -6.11 -9.53 10.79
C ARG A 31 -7.45 -9.11 11.41
N LEU A 32 -8.54 -9.77 11.00
CA LEU A 32 -9.87 -9.53 11.56
C LEU A 32 -9.92 -9.84 13.07
N GLU A 33 -9.24 -10.90 13.51
CA GLU A 33 -9.13 -11.31 14.91
C GLU A 33 -8.07 -10.50 15.68
N GLY A 34 -7.36 -9.58 15.01
CA GLY A 34 -6.22 -8.84 15.53
C GLY A 34 -4.86 -9.48 15.22
N GLY A 35 -3.79 -8.71 15.47
CA GLY A 35 -2.41 -9.11 15.15
C GLY A 35 -2.01 -8.83 13.70
N ALA A 36 -0.71 -8.95 13.41
CA ALA A 36 -0.11 -8.59 12.12
C ALA A 36 -0.21 -9.72 11.10
N LEU A 37 -0.68 -9.42 9.88
CA LEU A 37 -0.66 -10.25 8.68
C LEU A 37 0.40 -9.73 7.70
N PRO A 38 1.65 -10.21 7.79
CA PRO A 38 2.67 -9.95 6.78
C PRO A 38 2.22 -10.48 5.41
N LEU A 39 2.12 -9.61 4.41
CA LEU A 39 1.71 -10.03 3.07
C LEU A 39 2.81 -10.82 2.35
N ALA A 40 4.05 -10.80 2.87
CA ALA A 40 5.14 -11.69 2.45
C ALA A 40 4.77 -13.18 2.54
N GLU A 41 3.84 -13.55 3.42
CA GLU A 41 3.32 -14.93 3.52
C GLU A 41 2.72 -15.40 2.19
N PHE A 42 2.23 -14.50 1.33
CA PHE A 42 1.63 -14.82 0.04
C PHE A 42 2.62 -14.87 -1.15
N ALA A 43 3.93 -14.80 -0.90
CA ALA A 43 4.93 -14.87 -1.95
C ALA A 43 4.77 -16.12 -2.84
N GLY A 44 4.93 -15.93 -4.16
CA GLY A 44 4.80 -17.01 -5.15
C GLY A 44 3.36 -17.45 -5.44
N ARG A 45 2.35 -16.80 -4.86
CA ARG A 45 0.92 -17.08 -5.11
C ARG A 45 0.27 -15.93 -5.89
N VAL A 46 -0.75 -16.25 -6.70
CA VAL A 46 -1.65 -15.24 -7.26
C VAL A 46 -2.58 -14.78 -6.16
N VAL A 47 -2.65 -13.47 -5.92
CA VAL A 47 -3.45 -12.88 -4.84
C VAL A 47 -4.48 -11.92 -5.43
N LEU A 48 -5.75 -12.10 -5.05
CA LEU A 48 -6.84 -11.17 -5.32
C LEU A 48 -7.18 -10.40 -4.03
N VAL A 49 -6.99 -9.08 -4.05
CA VAL A 49 -7.34 -8.19 -2.93
C VAL A 49 -8.68 -7.54 -3.23
N VAL A 50 -9.65 -7.65 -2.31
CA VAL A 50 -10.99 -7.09 -2.44
C VAL A 50 -11.30 -6.22 -1.23
N ASN A 51 -11.67 -4.96 -1.45
CA ASN A 51 -12.21 -4.13 -0.39
C ASN A 51 -13.70 -4.46 -0.23
N THR A 52 -14.11 -4.91 0.95
CA THR A 52 -15.50 -5.31 1.21
C THR A 52 -16.18 -4.38 2.20
N ALA A 53 -17.53 -4.38 2.20
CA ALA A 53 -18.34 -3.63 3.14
C ALA A 53 -19.60 -4.43 3.51
N SER A 54 -19.92 -4.49 4.82
CA SER A 54 -20.96 -5.38 5.35
C SER A 54 -22.39 -4.87 5.12
N PHE A 55 -22.58 -3.57 4.94
CA PHE A 55 -23.91 -2.92 4.86
C PHE A 55 -24.13 -2.21 3.52
N CYS A 56 -23.62 -2.79 2.43
CA CYS A 56 -23.76 -2.23 1.09
C CYS A 56 -24.59 -3.15 0.20
N GLY A 57 -25.18 -2.61 -0.88
CA GLY A 57 -25.99 -3.41 -1.82
C GLY A 57 -25.24 -4.55 -2.51
N TYR A 58 -23.91 -4.56 -2.41
CA TYR A 58 -23.01 -5.52 -3.01
C TYR A 58 -22.53 -6.63 -2.07
N THR A 59 -23.06 -6.74 -0.84
CA THR A 59 -22.65 -7.78 0.11
C THR A 59 -22.92 -9.20 -0.42
N HIS A 60 -23.88 -9.38 -1.34
CA HIS A 60 -24.13 -10.67 -2.00
C HIS A 60 -22.92 -11.20 -2.81
N GLN A 61 -21.94 -10.36 -3.14
CA GLN A 61 -20.72 -10.77 -3.85
C GLN A 61 -19.85 -11.76 -3.05
N TYR A 62 -19.97 -11.81 -1.72
CA TYR A 62 -19.22 -12.76 -0.89
C TYR A 62 -19.40 -14.21 -1.35
N ALA A 63 -20.60 -14.61 -1.76
CA ALA A 63 -20.86 -15.98 -2.22
C ALA A 63 -20.05 -16.36 -3.46
N ALA A 64 -19.96 -15.44 -4.43
CA ALA A 64 -19.18 -15.66 -5.65
C ALA A 64 -17.66 -15.64 -5.37
N LEU A 65 -17.20 -14.76 -4.47
CA LEU A 65 -15.80 -14.70 -4.04
C LEU A 65 -15.39 -15.99 -3.31
N GLN A 66 -16.25 -16.54 -2.46
CA GLN A 66 -16.01 -17.83 -1.81
C GLN A 66 -15.92 -18.96 -2.84
N ALA A 67 -16.85 -19.01 -3.78
CA ALA A 67 -16.83 -20.02 -4.85
C ALA A 67 -15.61 -19.90 -5.78
N LEU A 68 -14.97 -18.73 -5.89
CA LEU A 68 -13.70 -18.57 -6.58
C LEU A 68 -12.51 -19.08 -5.75
N HIS A 69 -12.54 -18.86 -4.43
CA HIS A 69 -11.49 -19.31 -3.51
C HIS A 69 -11.46 -20.83 -3.32
N ASP A 70 -12.63 -21.48 -3.35
CA ASP A 70 -12.77 -22.93 -3.15
C ASP A 70 -12.36 -23.77 -4.38
N ARG A 71 -12.03 -23.12 -5.50
CA ARG A 71 -11.58 -23.78 -6.74
C ARG A 71 -10.07 -23.92 -6.78
#